data_AF-A0AA92S772-F1
#
_entry.id   AF-A0AA92S772-F1
#
_cell.length_a   1.000
_cell.length_b   1.000
_cell.length_c   1.000
_cell.angle_alpha   90.00
_cell.angle_beta   90.00
_cell.angle_gamma   90.00
#
_symmetry.space_group_name_H-M   'P 1'
#
loop_
_entity.id
_entity.type
_entity.pdbx_description
1 polymer ?
#
loop_
_entity_poly.entity_id
_entity_poly.type
_entity_poly.pdbx_seq_one_letter_code
_entity_poly.pdbx_strand_id
1 'polypeptide(L)' 'MNKWISNVGGLLGGYALLKAPLEGSFLSGLDPLVDGVGLIAVVVFAGALIYSGVRDWFKG' A
#
# COMPACT_ATOMS: atom_id res chain seq x y z
N MET A 1 11.91 -11.25 7.86
CA MET A 1 10.49 -11.14 7.44
C MET A 1 10.33 -11.85 6.10
N ASN A 2 9.27 -12.62 5.90
CA ASN A 2 8.99 -13.23 4.59
C ASN A 2 8.44 -12.15 3.63
N LYS A 3 8.69 -12.31 2.32
CA LYS A 3 8.27 -11.31 1.30
C LYS A 3 6.76 -11.11 1.27
N TRP A 4 6.00 -12.15 1.58
CA TRP A 4 4.54 -12.11 1.61
C TRP A 4 4.00 -11.18 2.72
N ILE A 5 4.49 -11.30 3.97
CA ILE A 5 4.09 -10.40 5.07
C ILE A 5 4.50 -8.96 4.77
N SER A 6 5.67 -8.73 4.16
CA SER A 6 6.08 -7.38 3.77
C SER A 6 5.12 -6.75 2.76
N ASN A 7 4.63 -7.52 1.78
CA ASN A 7 3.71 -7.00 0.78
C ASN A 7 2.32 -6.72 1.37
N VAL A 8 1.82 -7.62 2.22
CA VAL A 8 0.54 -7.40 2.93
C VAL A 8 0.66 -6.20 3.87
N GLY A 9 1.75 -6.10 4.63
CA GLY A 9 2.00 -4.96 5.51
C GLY A 9 2.11 -3.64 4.75
N GLY A 10 2.77 -3.63 3.60
CA GLY A 10 2.87 -2.46 2.73
C GLY A 10 1.51 -2.05 2.14
N LEU A 11 0.68 -3.01 1.73
CA LEU A 11 -0.69 -2.76 1.27
C LEU A 11 -1.55 -2.13 2.36
N LEU A 12 -1.56 -2.74 3.54
CA LEU A 12 -2.34 -2.26 4.69
C LEU A 12 -1.83 -0.90 5.18
N GLY A 13 -0.52 -0.70 5.17
CA GLY A 13 0.10 0.58 5.50
C GLY A 13 -0.29 1.69 4.50
N GLY A 14 -0.24 1.40 3.20
CA GLY A 14 -0.70 2.34 2.17
C GLY A 14 -2.18 2.68 2.32
N TYR A 15 -3.03 1.69 2.61
CA TYR A 15 -4.46 1.91 2.86
C TYR A 15 -4.71 2.74 4.13
N ALA A 16 -3.98 2.47 5.22
CA ALA A 16 -4.06 3.26 6.44
C ALA A 16 -3.64 4.72 6.19
N LEU A 17 -2.67 4.93 5.30
CA LEU A 17 -2.22 6.26 4.89
C LEU A 17 -3.34 7.02 4.15
N LEU A 18 -4.05 6.36 3.23
CA LEU A 18 -5.24 6.91 2.54
C LEU A 18 -6.43 7.18 3.47
N LYS A 19 -6.44 6.60 4.67
CA LYS A 19 -7.49 6.78 5.67
C LYS A 19 -7.03 7.63 6.85
N ALA A 20 -5.83 8.21 6.77
CA ALA A 20 -5.34 9.10 7.80
C ALA A 20 -6.22 10.37 7.83
N PRO A 21 -6.82 10.71 8.98
CA PRO A 21 -7.62 11.92 9.09
C PRO A 21 -6.69 13.14 9.18
N LEU A 22 -6.38 13.76 8.05
CA LEU A 22 -5.57 14.97 7.98
C LEU A 22 -6.41 16.24 7.83
N GLU A 23 -7.67 16.12 7.43
CA GLU A 23 -8.63 17.21 7.40
C GLU A 23 -8.73 17.91 8.77
N GLY A 24 -8.61 19.23 8.78
CA GLY A 24 -8.64 20.03 10.01
C GLY A 24 -7.39 19.90 10.91
N SER A 25 -6.39 19.13 10.50
CA SER A 25 -5.10 19.03 11.20
C SER A 25 -4.07 20.03 10.67
N PHE A 26 -2.98 20.22 11.42
CA PHE A 26 -1.79 20.96 10.98
C PHE A 26 -1.19 20.39 9.67
N LEU A 27 -1.45 19.11 9.37
CA LEU A 27 -0.94 18.40 8.20
C LEU A 27 -1.90 18.41 7.00
N SER A 28 -3.02 19.14 7.06
CA SER A 28 -4.00 19.25 5.96
C SER A 28 -3.40 19.73 4.64
N GLY A 29 -2.33 20.53 4.67
CA GLY A 29 -1.61 20.93 3.45
C GLY A 29 -0.85 19.78 2.76
N LEU A 30 -0.65 18.66 3.45
CA LEU A 30 0.03 17.47 2.93
C LEU A 30 -0.94 16.39 2.45
N ASP A 31 -2.26 16.58 2.60
CA ASP A 31 -3.29 15.64 2.13
C ASP A 31 -2.99 15.05 0.74
N PRO A 32 -2.77 15.86 -0.31
CA PRO A 32 -2.56 15.32 -1.66
C PRO A 32 -1.27 14.49 -1.77
N LEU A 33 -0.25 14.77 -0.94
CA LEU A 33 0.98 13.97 -0.90
C LEU A 33 0.76 12.66 -0.17
N VAL A 34 0.06 12.69 0.97
CA VAL A 34 -0.23 11.50 1.77
C VAL A 34 -1.14 10.55 0.99
N ASP A 35 -2.16 11.09 0.31
CA ASP A 35 -3.02 10.34 -0.58
C ASP A 35 -2.26 9.76 -1.76
N GLY A 36 -1.41 10.55 -2.40
CA GLY A 36 -0.58 10.09 -3.52
C GLY A 36 0.34 8.94 -3.12
N VAL A 37 1.04 9.05 -1.98
CA VAL A 37 1.92 8.00 -1.47
C VAL A 37 1.13 6.76 -1.05
N GLY A 38 0.00 6.94 -0.38
CA GLY A 38 -0.89 5.84 0.03
C GLY A 38 -1.39 5.05 -1.18
N LEU A 39 -1.83 5.74 -2.23
CA LEU A 39 -2.27 5.13 -3.47
C LEU A 39 -1.14 4.36 -4.17
N ILE A 40 0.03 4.97 -4.32
CA ILE A 40 1.20 4.31 -4.93
C ILE A 40 1.57 3.05 -4.14
N ALA A 41 1.62 3.14 -2.80
CA ALA A 41 1.92 2.01 -1.95
C ALA A 41 0.92 0.87 -2.16
N VAL A 42 -0.39 1.15 -2.10
CA VAL A 42 -1.44 0.14 -2.34
C VAL A 42 -1.27 -0.51 -3.71
N VAL A 43 -1.09 0.27 -4.78
CA VAL A 43 -0.96 -0.26 -6.15
C VAL A 43 0.27 -1.15 -6.30
N VAL A 44 1.43 -0.71 -5.81
CA VAL A 44 2.69 -1.46 -5.94
C VAL A 44 2.63 -2.76 -5.15
N PHE A 45 2.18 -2.72 -3.90
CA PHE A 45 2.11 -3.91 -3.05
C PHE A 45 1.00 -4.88 -3.47
N ALA A 46 -0.15 -4.37 -3.94
CA ALA A 46 -1.19 -5.21 -4.55
C ALA A 46 -0.65 -5.91 -5.81
N GLY A 47 0.00 -5.17 -6.71
CA GLY A 47 0.61 -5.72 -7.90
C GLY A 47 1.67 -6.77 -7.58
N ALA A 48 2.49 -6.54 -6.56
CA ALA A 48 3.48 -7.51 -6.09
C ALA A 48 2.83 -8.80 -5.55
N LEU A 49 1.73 -8.69 -4.80
CA LEU A 49 0.97 -9.85 -4.32
C LEU A 49 0.37 -10.65 -5.48
N ILE A 50 -0.31 -9.97 -6.41
CA ILE A 50 -0.89 -10.60 -7.60
C ILE A 50 0.20 -11.30 -8.41
N TYR A 51 1.31 -10.62 -8.69
CA TYR A 51 2.43 -11.20 -9.42
C TYR A 51 3.01 -12.43 -8.72
N SER A 52 3.20 -12.36 -7.40
CA SER A 52 3.71 -13.51 -6.63
C SER A 52 2.74 -14.69 -6.66
N GLY A 53 1.45 -14.45 -6.47
CA GLY A 53 0.43 -15.51 -6.50
C GLY A 53 0.29 -16.14 -7.89
N VAL A 54 0.26 -15.32 -8.95
CA VAL A 54 0.20 -15.81 -10.34
C VAL A 54 1.46 -16.61 -10.68
N ARG A 55 2.64 -16.08 -10.33
CA ARG A 55 3.90 -16.78 -10.55
C ARG A 55 3.95 -18.12 -9.83
N ASP A 56 3.54 -18.18 -8.57
CA ASP A 56 3.58 -19.41 -7.78
C ASP A 56 2.57 -20.43 -8.32
N TRP A 57 1.40 -19.99 -8.79
CA TRP A 57 0.44 -20.85 -9.48
C TRP A 57 1.04 -21.48 -10.74
N PHE A 58 1.71 -20.70 -11.59
CA PHE A 58 2.33 -21.24 -12.81
C PHE A 58 3.60 -22.06 -12.55
N LYS A 59 4.22 -21.91 -11.37
CA LYS A 59 5.46 -22.61 -11.04
C LYS A 59 5.29 -23.99 -10.42
N GLY A 60 4.06 -24.39 -10.08
CA GLY A 60 3.68 -25.78 -9.73
C GLY A 60 4.68 -26.49 -8.83
#